data_AF-A0A3D2JQX6-F1
#
_entry.id   AF-A0A3D2JQX6-F1
#
_cell.length_a   1.000
_cell.length_b   1.000
_cell.length_c   1.000
_cell.angle_alpha   90.00
_cell.angle_beta   90.00
_cell.angle_gamma   90.00
#
_symmetry.space_group_name_H-M   'P 1'
#
loop_
_entity.id
_entity.type
_entity.pdbx_description
1 polymer ?
#
loop_
_entity_poly.entity_id
_entity_poly.type
_entity_poly.pdbx_seq_one_letter_code
_entity_poly.pdbx_strand_id
1 'polypeptide(L)'
;MTFTILGRDAKTGELGIGIATYSLAVGATCPQILPGIAVMTTQASTNPTIAEEIMELIENGYSPTDAFMQALANDEHPSFR
;
A
#
# COMPACT_ATOMS: atom_id res chain seq x y z
N MET A 1 -4.03 10.27 13.63
CA MET A 1 -5.29 9.74 13.05
C MET A 1 -5.12 9.71 11.55
N THR A 2 -5.39 8.57 10.92
CA THR A 2 -5.25 8.35 9.46
C THR A 2 -6.42 7.49 8.98
N PHE A 3 -6.99 7.85 7.84
CA PHE A 3 -8.01 7.07 7.15
C PHE A 3 -7.69 6.99 5.67
N THR A 4 -7.90 5.81 5.08
CA THR A 4 -7.60 5.53 3.68
C THR A 4 -8.75 4.77 3.04
N ILE A 5 -9.05 5.09 1.79
CA ILE A 5 -9.96 4.34 0.92
C ILE A 5 -9.23 3.98 -0.38
N LEU A 6 -9.39 2.73 -0.81
CA LEU A 6 -8.96 2.24 -2.11
C LEU A 6 -10.19 2.05 -3.00
N GLY A 7 -10.09 2.41 -4.26
CA GLY A 7 -11.18 2.34 -5.22
C GLY A 7 -10.75 1.68 -6.53
N ARG A 8 -11.70 1.00 -7.17
CA ARG A 8 -11.57 0.51 -8.55
C ARG A 8 -12.79 0.96 -9.33
N ASP A 9 -12.59 1.64 -10.46
CA ASP A 9 -13.67 1.92 -11.40
C ASP A 9 -14.05 0.62 -12.13
N ALA A 10 -15.32 0.22 -12.02
CA ALA A 10 -15.83 -0.97 -12.70
C ALA A 10 -15.88 -0.83 -14.23
N LYS A 11 -15.96 0.38 -14.77
CA LYS A 11 -16.04 0.64 -16.22
C LYS A 11 -14.66 0.64 -16.88
N THR A 12 -13.71 1.38 -16.31
CA THR A 12 -12.37 1.56 -16.89
C THR A 12 -11.36 0.55 -16.34
N GLY A 13 -11.61 0.00 -15.16
CA GLY A 13 -10.64 -0.82 -14.43
C GLY A 13 -9.58 -0.01 -13.69
N GLU A 14 -9.64 1.33 -13.74
CA GLU A 14 -8.66 2.19 -13.08
C GLU A 14 -8.69 2.02 -11.56
N LEU A 15 -7.50 2.11 -10.95
CA LEU A 15 -7.30 1.99 -9.51
C LEU A 15 -6.96 3.37 -8.94
N GLY A 16 -7.49 3.66 -7.75
CA GLY A 16 -7.27 4.94 -7.07
C GLY A 16 -7.21 4.81 -5.56
N ILE A 17 -6.63 5.82 -4.92
CA ILE A 17 -6.47 5.92 -3.47
C ILE A 17 -6.81 7.33 -3.00
N GLY A 18 -7.58 7.41 -1.91
CA GLY A 18 -7.80 8.62 -1.13
C GLY A 18 -7.31 8.41 0.29
N ILE A 19 -6.44 9.28 0.78
CA ILE A 19 -5.88 9.21 2.14
C ILE A 19 -5.95 10.58 2.81
N ALA A 20 -6.31 10.59 4.08
CA ALA A 20 -6.21 11.80 4.91
C ALA A 20 -5.71 11.45 6.31
N THR A 21 -4.88 12.34 6.84
CA THR A 21 -4.20 12.18 8.13
C THR A 21 -3.88 13.53 8.73
N TYR A 22 -3.57 13.52 10.02
CA TYR A 22 -2.96 14.66 10.71
C TYR A 22 -1.51 14.91 10.25
N SER A 23 -0.78 13.86 9.85
CA SER A 23 0.63 13.97 9.45
C SER A 23 0.81 14.73 8.14
N LEU A 24 1.92 15.47 8.02
CA LEU A 24 2.22 16.24 6.82
C LEU A 24 2.59 15.33 5.65
N ALA A 25 2.28 15.80 4.44
CA ALA A 25 2.75 15.24 3.17
C ALA A 25 2.41 13.76 2.92
N VAL A 26 1.31 13.26 3.50
CA VAL A 26 0.91 11.85 3.36
C VAL A 26 0.79 11.38 1.91
N GLY A 27 0.36 12.25 1.01
CA GLY A 27 0.20 11.92 -0.41
C GLY A 27 1.51 11.55 -1.11
N ALA A 28 2.65 11.98 -0.58
CA ALA A 28 3.96 11.66 -1.12
C ALA A 28 4.61 10.43 -0.45
N THR A 29 4.14 10.02 0.73
CA THR A 29 4.87 9.05 1.58
C THR A 29 4.18 7.71 1.73
N CYS A 30 2.84 7.66 1.72
CA CYS A 30 2.09 6.43 1.97
C CYS A 30 1.52 5.75 0.71
N PRO A 31 0.91 6.49 -0.24
CA PRO A 31 0.35 5.87 -1.44
C PRO A 31 1.39 5.18 -2.29
N GLN A 32 1.08 3.95 -2.72
CA GLN A 32 1.82 3.24 -3.75
C GLN A 32 0.86 2.84 -4.86
N ILE A 33 1.27 3.05 -6.11
CA ILE A 33 0.46 2.77 -7.29
C ILE A 33 1.33 2.05 -8.32
N LEU A 34 0.90 0.85 -8.72
CA LEU A 34 1.35 0.16 -9.92
C LEU A 34 0.24 0.27 -10.96
N PRO A 35 0.40 1.10 -12.00
CA PRO A 35 -0.66 1.41 -12.96
C PRO A 35 -1.30 0.15 -13.56
N GLY A 36 -2.61 0.00 -13.39
CA GLY A 36 -3.39 -1.12 -13.90
C GLY A 36 -3.21 -2.45 -13.15
N ILE A 37 -2.33 -2.51 -12.15
CA ILE A 37 -2.02 -3.74 -11.40
C ILE A 37 -2.52 -3.64 -9.96
N ALA A 38 -2.05 -2.63 -9.21
CA ALA A 38 -2.35 -2.52 -7.78
C ALA A 38 -2.30 -1.09 -7.25
N VAL A 39 -3.03 -0.88 -6.15
CA VAL A 39 -2.94 0.30 -5.30
C VAL A 39 -2.93 -0.13 -3.85
N MET A 40 -2.04 0.45 -3.05
CA MET A 40 -1.93 0.15 -1.64
C MET A 40 -1.44 1.36 -0.83
N THR A 41 -1.41 1.20 0.48
CA THR A 41 -0.82 2.15 1.41
C THR A 41 -0.16 1.40 2.56
N THR A 42 0.94 1.95 3.08
CA THR A 42 1.43 1.62 4.41
C THR A 42 1.13 2.80 5.33
N GLN A 43 0.50 2.56 6.48
CA GLN A 43 0.03 3.62 7.38
C GLN A 43 0.47 3.36 8.84
N ALA A 44 -0.08 4.12 9.79
CA ALA A 44 0.40 4.23 11.17
C ALA A 44 1.88 4.66 11.29
N SER A 45 2.80 3.73 11.50
CA SER A 45 4.24 3.96 11.35
C SER A 45 4.68 3.51 9.96
N THR A 46 4.63 4.44 9.00
CA THR A 46 4.97 4.18 7.59
C THR A 46 6.39 3.63 7.44
N ASN A 47 6.53 2.57 6.66
CA ASN A 47 7.81 1.98 6.28
C ASN A 47 7.88 1.94 4.75
N PRO A 48 8.72 2.77 4.09
CA PRO A 48 8.83 2.74 2.63
C PRO A 48 9.36 1.41 2.08
N THR A 49 10.25 0.74 2.80
CA THR A 49 10.89 -0.50 2.32
C THR A 49 9.92 -1.68 2.24
N ILE A 50 9.03 -1.85 3.22
CA ILE A 50 7.99 -2.90 3.13
C ILE A 50 7.01 -2.61 1.98
N ALA A 51 6.77 -1.32 1.67
CA ALA A 51 5.91 -0.94 0.56
C ALA A 51 6.55 -1.31 -0.78
N GLU A 52 7.85 -1.05 -0.96
CA GLU A 52 8.62 -1.47 -2.14
C GLU A 52 8.60 -3.01 -2.32
N GLU A 53 8.83 -3.78 -1.25
CA GLU A 53 8.78 -5.25 -1.28
C GLU A 53 7.40 -5.78 -1.71
N ILE A 54 6.32 -5.26 -1.12
CA ILE A 54 4.95 -5.69 -1.48
C ILE A 54 4.67 -5.38 -2.96
N MET A 55 5.08 -4.21 -3.45
CA MET A 55 4.85 -3.82 -4.84
C MET A 55 5.65 -4.70 -5.81
N GLU A 56 6.91 -5.02 -5.50
CA GLU A 56 7.71 -5.95 -6.30
C GLU A 56 7.10 -7.36 -6.32
N LEU A 57 6.60 -7.87 -5.20
CA LEU A 57 5.94 -9.17 -5.13
C LEU A 57 4.66 -9.18 -5.99
N ILE A 58 3.83 -8.14 -5.90
CA ILE A 58 2.61 -8.02 -6.70
C ILE A 58 2.95 -7.92 -8.19
N GLU A 59 3.95 -7.13 -8.58
CA GLU A 59 4.40 -7.03 -9.97
C GLU A 59 4.89 -8.37 -10.52
N ASN A 60 5.50 -9.21 -9.68
CA ASN A 60 5.91 -10.58 -10.00
C ASN A 60 4.76 -11.61 -9.97
N GLY A 61 3.51 -11.18 -9.82
CA GLY A 61 2.31 -12.02 -9.94
C GLY A 61 1.84 -12.68 -8.65
N TYR A 62 2.39 -12.30 -7.49
CA TYR A 62 1.85 -12.73 -6.20
C TYR A 62 0.50 -12.06 -5.95
N SER A 63 -0.39 -12.75 -5.22
CA SER A 63 -1.64 -12.14 -4.79
C SER A 63 -1.35 -11.01 -3.78
N PRO A 64 -2.18 -9.97 -3.68
CA PRO A 64 -1.99 -8.91 -2.69
C PRO A 64 -1.91 -9.43 -1.25
N THR A 65 -2.65 -10.49 -0.93
CA THR A 65 -2.63 -11.12 0.39
C THR A 65 -1.32 -11.84 0.64
N ASP A 66 -0.81 -12.62 -0.32
CA ASP A 66 0.45 -13.36 -0.16
C ASP A 66 1.64 -12.38 -0.06
N ALA A 67 1.67 -11.37 -0.93
CA ALA A 67 2.67 -10.32 -0.90
C ALA A 67 2.71 -9.59 0.45
N PHE A 68 1.53 -9.20 0.97
CA PHE A 68 1.41 -8.59 2.28
C PHE A 68 1.91 -9.49 3.42
N MET A 69 1.48 -10.75 3.44
CA MET A 69 1.86 -11.69 4.50
C MET A 69 3.36 -11.99 4.49
N GLN A 70 3.95 -12.12 3.30
CA GLN A 70 5.38 -12.36 3.13
C GLN A 70 6.20 -11.15 3.60
N ALA A 71 5.86 -9.94 3.15
CA ALA A 71 6.58 -8.74 3.56
C ALA A 71 6.41 -8.43 5.06
N LEU A 72 5.22 -8.67 5.61
CA LEU A 72 4.97 -8.49 7.04
C LEU A 72 5.75 -9.48 7.91
N ALA A 73 5.98 -10.71 7.42
CA ALA A 73 6.80 -11.69 8.13
C ALA A 73 8.27 -11.26 8.23
N ASN A 74 8.73 -10.37 7.35
CA ASN A 74 10.07 -9.81 7.33
C ASN A 74 10.19 -8.47 8.09
N ASP A 75 9.08 -7.85 8.50
CA ASP A 75 9.10 -6.59 9.27
C ASP A 75 9.53 -6.88 10.72
N GLU A 76 10.54 -6.18 11.21
CA GLU A 76 11.01 -6.32 12.60
C GLU A 76 9.95 -5.86 13.63
N HIS A 77 9.04 -4.97 13.23
CA HIS A 77 8.06 -4.34 14.10
C HIS A 77 6.66 -4.26 13.47
N PRO A 78 6.02 -5.40 13.18
CA PRO A 78 4.71 -5.43 12.53
C PRO A 78 3.60 -4.80 13.38
N SER A 79 3.77 -4.76 14.70
CA SER A 79 2.80 -4.17 15.64
C SER A 79 2.71 -2.64 15.60
N PHE A 80 3.62 -1.95 14.90
CA PHE A 80 3.57 -0.48 14.74
C PHE A 80 2.95 -0.04 13.40
N ARG A 81 2.58 -0.98 12.53
CA ARG A 81 1.97 -0.70 11.23
C ARG A 81 0.45 -0.50 11.30
#